data_AF-A0A819X4P2-F1
#
_entry.id   AF-A0A819X4P2-F1
#
_cell.length_a   1.000
_cell.length_b   1.000
_cell.length_c   1.000
_cell.angle_alpha   90.00
_cell.angle_beta   90.00
_cell.angle_gamma   90.00
#
_symmetry.space_group_name_H-M   'P 1'
#
loop_
_entity.id
_entity.type
_entity.pdbx_description
1 polymer ?
#
loop_
_entity_poly.entity_id
_entity_poly.type
_entity_poly.pdbx_seq_one_letter_code
_entity_poly.pdbx_strand_id
1 'polypeptide(L)'
;MPFWVNYYRLQKYDSNNSFIGTTIFGETIKIKKKCDDLLTEMTNLTAKQTERKSHVSIRKKELVDEQLITIEKEKHDAESQLEEVMSALNEAQQSFDTLKAADITEMRSFAYPFDTLGLIDYCMLIYLDHPSIGWKDVRAVMADMKFITNLKTRDPDLFTSKQAVQLKIYLKKNRRKT
;
A
#
# COMPACT_ATOMS: atom_id res chain seq x y z
N MET A 1 2.09 100.18 -15.21
CA MET A 1 1.29 99.43 -14.22
C MET A 1 1.73 99.82 -12.82
N PRO A 2 0.85 99.89 -11.80
CA PRO A 2 1.21 100.30 -10.45
C PRO A 2 2.15 99.28 -9.78
N PHE A 3 3.15 99.77 -9.04
CA PHE A 3 4.19 98.98 -8.35
C PHE A 3 3.60 97.90 -7.41
N TRP A 4 2.47 98.22 -6.78
CA TRP A 4 1.71 97.33 -5.89
C TRP A 4 1.20 96.06 -6.58
N VAL A 5 0.87 96.12 -7.88
CA VAL A 5 0.39 94.95 -8.64
C VAL A 5 1.51 93.92 -8.80
N ASN A 6 2.75 94.37 -9.01
CA ASN A 6 3.90 93.48 -9.16
C ASN A 6 4.33 92.89 -7.81
N TYR A 7 4.31 93.70 -6.75
CA TYR A 7 4.59 93.26 -5.39
C TYR A 7 3.59 92.18 -4.90
N TYR A 8 2.29 92.39 -5.16
CA TYR A 8 1.25 91.42 -4.80
C TYR A 8 1.37 90.11 -5.59
N ARG A 9 1.79 90.19 -6.86
CA ARG A 9 2.03 89.02 -7.71
C ARG A 9 3.24 88.21 -7.22
N LEU A 10 4.32 88.88 -6.82
CA LEU A 10 5.51 88.25 -6.22
C LEU A 10 5.18 87.57 -4.88
N GLN A 11 4.43 88.24 -3.98
CA GLN A 11 3.99 87.62 -2.72
C GLN A 11 3.13 86.37 -2.94
N LYS A 12 2.21 86.39 -3.92
CA LYS A 12 1.42 85.20 -4.28
C LYS A 12 2.29 84.10 -4.88
N TYR A 13 3.28 84.45 -5.70
CA TYR A 13 4.20 83.49 -6.29
C TYR A 13 5.05 82.79 -5.22
N ASP A 14 5.63 83.55 -4.29
CA ASP A 14 6.43 83.00 -3.18
C ASP A 14 5.58 82.13 -2.24
N SER A 15 4.36 82.57 -1.94
CA SER A 15 3.42 81.81 -1.10
C SER A 15 3.01 80.50 -1.77
N ASN A 16 2.71 80.53 -3.08
CA ASN A 16 2.39 79.33 -3.85
C ASN A 16 3.58 78.37 -3.96
N ASN A 17 4.79 78.89 -4.20
CA ASN A 17 5.99 78.06 -4.32
C ASN A 17 6.36 77.40 -2.97
N SER A 18 6.19 78.12 -1.86
CA SER A 18 6.33 77.56 -0.51
C SER A 18 5.30 76.46 -0.23
N PHE A 19 4.02 76.69 -0.58
CA PHE A 19 2.94 75.72 -0.42
C PHE A 19 3.14 74.44 -1.27
N ILE A 20 3.61 74.59 -2.51
CA ILE A 20 3.93 73.46 -3.39
C ILE A 20 5.11 72.65 -2.81
N GLY A 21 6.15 73.32 -2.32
CA GLY A 21 7.31 72.67 -1.70
C GLY A 21 6.96 71.83 -0.47
N THR A 22 6.11 72.34 0.42
CA THR A 22 5.66 71.59 1.60
C THR A 22 4.76 70.42 1.25
N THR A 23 3.90 70.56 0.23
CA THR A 23 3.01 69.50 -0.25
C THR A 23 3.81 68.33 -0.85
N ILE A 24 4.75 68.61 -1.76
CA ILE A 24 5.61 67.59 -2.40
C ILE A 24 6.47 66.87 -1.35
N PHE A 25 7.03 67.61 -0.38
CA PHE A 25 7.80 67.02 0.71
C PHE A 25 6.95 66.07 1.57
N GLY A 26 5.72 66.46 1.89
CA GLY A 26 4.77 65.62 2.61
C GLY A 26 4.40 64.33 1.85
N GLU A 27 4.19 64.40 0.55
CA GLU A 27 3.95 63.22 -0.30
C GLU A 27 5.18 62.32 -0.40
N THR A 28 6.38 62.90 -0.53
CA THR A 28 7.66 62.16 -0.58
C THR A 28 7.89 61.37 0.70
N ILE A 29 7.61 61.95 1.88
CA ILE A 29 7.69 61.26 3.17
C ILE A 29 6.69 60.09 3.23
N LYS A 30 5.45 60.29 2.76
CA LYS A 30 4.43 59.22 2.73
C LYS A 30 4.87 58.06 1.83
N ILE A 31 5.42 58.36 0.65
CA ILE A 31 5.92 57.36 -0.29
C ILE A 31 7.10 56.60 0.31
N LYS A 32 8.06 57.30 0.92
CA LYS A 32 9.21 56.67 1.58
C LYS A 32 8.76 55.72 2.68
N LYS A 33 7.86 56.16 3.56
CA LYS A 33 7.31 55.32 4.64
C LYS A 33 6.62 54.06 4.09
N LYS A 34 5.78 54.20 3.06
CA LYS A 34 5.15 53.04 2.39
C LYS A 34 6.18 52.08 1.79
N CYS A 35 7.25 52.60 1.20
CA CYS A 35 8.32 51.79 0.63
C CYS A 35 9.06 51.01 1.72
N ASP A 36 9.38 51.66 2.83
CA ASP A 36 10.03 51.04 4.00
C ASP A 36 9.13 49.95 4.60
N ASP A 37 7.83 50.24 4.79
CA ASP A 37 6.84 49.27 5.28
C ASP A 37 6.77 48.03 4.36
N LEU A 38 6.65 48.24 3.03
CA LEU A 38 6.65 47.14 2.06
C LEU A 38 7.97 46.35 2.07
N LEU A 39 9.12 47.00 2.24
CA LEU A 39 10.41 46.33 2.34
C LEU A 39 10.46 45.42 3.57
N THR A 40 9.97 45.89 4.72
CA THR A 40 9.91 45.08 5.95
C THR A 40 8.93 43.91 5.82
N GLU A 41 7.82 44.09 5.11
CA GLU A 41 6.89 43.00 4.83
C GLU A 41 7.54 41.94 3.92
N MET A 42 8.22 42.36 2.85
CA MET A 42 8.89 41.44 1.93
C MET A 42 10.03 40.66 2.58
N THR A 43 10.82 41.28 3.46
CA THR A 43 11.87 40.56 4.21
C THR A 43 11.27 39.52 5.14
N ASN A 44 10.20 39.87 5.87
CA ASN A 44 9.48 38.94 6.75
C ASN A 44 8.84 37.77 5.96
N LEU A 45 8.19 38.05 4.83
CA LEU A 45 7.60 37.03 3.97
C LEU A 45 8.67 36.10 3.38
N THR A 46 9.81 36.65 2.98
CA THR A 46 10.94 35.86 2.46
C THR A 46 11.53 34.95 3.53
N ALA A 47 11.74 35.46 4.75
CA ALA A 47 12.20 34.65 5.89
C ALA A 47 11.22 33.53 6.26
N LYS A 48 9.91 33.83 6.27
CA LYS A 48 8.88 32.81 6.51
C LYS A 48 8.83 31.77 5.39
N GLN A 49 9.08 32.18 4.15
CA GLN A 49 9.10 31.27 3.02
C GLN A 49 10.32 30.34 3.04
N THR A 50 11.51 30.82 3.44
CA THR A 50 12.70 29.98 3.57
C THR A 50 12.53 28.95 4.70
N GLU A 51 11.97 29.35 5.84
CA GLU A 51 11.64 28.44 6.95
C GLU A 51 10.61 27.38 6.55
N ARG A 52 9.54 27.78 5.84
CA ARG A 52 8.55 26.82 5.33
C ARG A 52 9.17 25.81 4.37
N LYS A 53 10.06 26.26 3.49
CA LYS A 53 10.75 25.37 2.54
C LYS A 53 11.66 24.37 3.26
N SER A 54 12.42 24.80 4.26
CA SER A 54 13.27 23.89 5.04
C SER A 54 12.44 22.87 5.82
N HIS A 55 11.37 23.31 6.50
CA HIS A 55 10.48 22.42 7.24
C HIS A 55 9.80 21.38 6.35
N VAL A 56 9.34 21.77 5.16
CA VAL A 56 8.77 20.83 4.18
C VAL A 56 9.83 19.83 3.70
N SER A 57 11.08 20.27 3.48
CA SER A 57 12.15 19.35 3.06
C SER A 57 12.51 18.33 4.14
N ILE A 58 12.56 18.74 5.41
CA ILE A 58 12.88 17.86 6.53
C ILE A 58 11.77 16.82 6.68
N ARG A 59 10.52 17.30 6.79
CA ARG A 59 9.36 16.42 6.96
C ARG A 59 9.20 15.42 5.82
N LYS A 60 9.51 15.82 4.58
CA LYS A 60 9.49 14.89 3.43
C LYS A 60 10.51 13.77 3.59
N LYS A 61 11.72 14.07 4.07
CA LYS A 61 12.76 13.05 4.29
C LYS A 61 12.33 12.09 5.39
N GLU A 62 11.89 12.63 6.53
CA GLU A 62 11.41 11.82 7.67
C GLU A 62 10.27 10.88 7.26
N LEU A 63 9.27 11.38 6.53
CA LEU A 63 8.17 10.54 6.04
C LEU A 63 8.64 9.43 5.10
N VAL A 64 9.61 9.72 4.21
CA VAL A 64 10.17 8.70 3.31
C VAL A 64 10.94 7.66 4.11
N ASP A 65 11.76 8.06 5.07
CA ASP A 65 12.55 7.15 5.89
C ASP A 65 11.66 6.23 6.74
N GLU A 66 10.61 6.78 7.37
CA GLU A 66 9.62 6.01 8.12
C GLU A 66 8.86 5.00 7.23
N GLN A 67 8.48 5.42 6.03
CA GLN A 67 7.82 4.55 5.05
C GLN A 67 8.75 3.43 4.58
N LEU A 68 10.02 3.73 4.31
CA LEU A 68 11.01 2.73 3.89
C LEU A 68 11.20 1.65 4.96
N ILE A 69 11.29 2.03 6.24
CA ILE A 69 11.39 1.06 7.34
C ILE A 69 10.16 0.15 7.38
N THR A 70 8.96 0.72 7.21
CA THR A 70 7.71 -0.04 7.24
C THR A 70 7.63 -1.01 6.05
N ILE A 71 7.95 -0.53 4.85
CA ILE A 71 7.96 -1.33 3.63
C ILE A 71 8.96 -2.48 3.73
N GLU A 72 10.17 -2.22 4.24
CA GLU A 72 11.19 -3.27 4.37
C GLU A 72 10.74 -4.35 5.35
N LYS A 73 10.10 -3.95 6.45
CA LYS A 73 9.54 -4.91 7.42
C LYS A 73 8.42 -5.75 6.80
N GLU A 74 7.44 -5.11 6.15
CA GLU A 74 6.32 -5.81 5.52
C GLU A 74 6.80 -6.73 4.40
N LYS A 75 7.79 -6.30 3.63
CA LYS A 75 8.45 -7.11 2.61
C LYS A 75 9.12 -8.33 3.22
N HIS A 76 9.94 -8.15 4.26
CA HIS A 76 10.60 -9.25 4.95
C HIS A 76 9.59 -10.25 5.52
N ASP A 77 8.53 -9.77 6.16
CA ASP A 77 7.48 -10.64 6.72
C ASP A 77 6.74 -11.42 5.62
N ALA A 78 6.46 -10.77 4.48
CA ALA A 78 5.83 -11.43 3.32
C ALA A 78 6.76 -12.46 2.66
N GLU A 79 8.04 -12.15 2.49
CA GLU A 79 9.05 -13.06 1.93
C GLU A 79 9.25 -14.28 2.83
N SER A 80 9.30 -14.08 4.16
CA SER A 80 9.43 -15.17 5.13
C SER A 80 8.20 -16.10 5.12
N GLN A 81 6.99 -15.55 5.09
CA GLN A 81 5.77 -16.35 4.97
C GLN A 81 5.72 -17.13 3.64
N LEU A 82 6.19 -16.51 2.56
CA LEU A 82 6.27 -17.17 1.26
C LEU A 82 7.27 -18.33 1.30
N GLU A 83 8.46 -18.14 1.87
CA GLU A 83 9.48 -19.17 1.98
C GLU A 83 9.00 -20.36 2.81
N GLU A 84 8.32 -20.12 3.93
CA GLU A 84 7.71 -21.17 4.76
C GLU A 84 6.67 -21.99 3.95
N VAL A 85 5.77 -21.30 3.23
CA VAL A 85 4.75 -21.94 2.41
C VAL A 85 5.38 -22.72 1.25
N MET A 86 6.38 -22.16 0.58
CA MET A 86 7.09 -22.82 -0.52
C MET A 86 7.85 -24.07 -0.03
N SER A 87 8.47 -24.01 1.14
CA SER A 87 9.14 -25.17 1.74
C SER A 87 8.15 -26.30 2.01
N ALA A 88 7.03 -25.99 2.66
CA ALA A 88 5.99 -26.99 2.94
C ALA A 88 5.38 -27.58 1.65
N LEU A 89 5.22 -26.76 0.61
CA LEU A 89 4.73 -27.21 -0.70
C LEU A 89 5.74 -28.16 -1.39
N ASN A 90 7.02 -27.81 -1.38
CA ASN A 90 8.09 -28.63 -1.96
C ASN A 90 8.21 -29.98 -1.24
N GLU A 91 8.12 -29.98 0.09
CA GLU A 91 8.10 -31.21 0.88
C GLU A 91 6.90 -32.11 0.52
N ALA A 92 5.71 -31.52 0.36
CA ALA A 92 4.52 -32.25 -0.07
C ALA A 92 4.68 -32.83 -1.49
N GLN A 93 5.28 -32.08 -2.43
CA GLN A 93 5.56 -32.57 -3.78
C GLN A 93 6.56 -33.74 -3.77
N GLN A 94 7.63 -33.64 -2.97
CA GLN A 94 8.59 -34.73 -2.79
C GLN A 94 7.93 -35.99 -2.19
N SER A 95 6.99 -35.82 -1.25
CA SER A 95 6.20 -36.93 -0.73
C SER A 95 5.40 -37.62 -1.83
N PHE A 96 4.74 -36.86 -2.71
CA PHE A 96 4.05 -37.44 -3.86
C PHE A 96 5.00 -38.20 -4.79
N ASP A 97 6.24 -37.73 -4.97
CA ASP A 97 7.21 -38.42 -5.82
C ASP A 97 7.54 -39.84 -5.36
N THR A 98 7.57 -40.06 -4.05
CA THR A 98 7.83 -41.37 -3.44
C THR A 98 6.65 -42.35 -3.48
N LEU A 99 5.45 -41.86 -3.82
CA LEU A 99 4.22 -42.66 -3.82
C LEU A 99 4.25 -43.76 -4.88
N LYS A 100 3.96 -45.01 -4.48
CA LYS A 100 3.96 -46.16 -5.38
C LYS A 100 2.53 -46.62 -5.70
N ALA A 101 2.36 -47.24 -6.87
CA ALA A 101 1.08 -47.83 -7.27
C ALA A 101 0.60 -48.95 -6.31
N ALA A 102 1.53 -49.63 -5.64
CA ALA A 102 1.21 -50.65 -4.63
C ALA A 102 0.47 -50.03 -3.43
N ASP A 103 0.92 -48.88 -2.92
CA ASP A 103 0.33 -48.18 -1.77
C ASP A 103 -1.11 -47.75 -2.07
N ILE A 104 -1.36 -47.26 -3.29
CA ILE A 104 -2.72 -46.92 -3.77
C ILE A 104 -3.61 -48.17 -3.86
N THR A 105 -3.05 -49.29 -4.30
CA THR A 105 -3.79 -50.56 -4.42
C THR A 105 -4.17 -51.10 -3.05
N GLU A 106 -3.25 -51.04 -2.07
CA GLU A 106 -3.54 -51.38 -0.67
C GLU A 106 -4.66 -50.48 -0.12
N MET A 107 -4.56 -49.16 -0.32
CA MET A 107 -5.56 -48.22 0.17
C MET A 107 -6.96 -48.45 -0.42
N ARG A 108 -7.04 -48.84 -1.70
CA ARG A 108 -8.31 -49.19 -2.35
C ARG A 108 -8.92 -50.50 -1.86
N SER A 109 -8.10 -51.39 -1.29
CA SER A 109 -8.54 -52.72 -0.84
C SER A 109 -9.34 -52.68 0.47
N PHE A 110 -9.21 -51.61 1.27
CA PHE A 110 -9.95 -51.44 2.51
C PHE A 110 -11.44 -51.43 2.25
N ALA A 111 -12.23 -52.22 2.99
CA ALA A 111 -13.68 -52.31 2.82
C ALA A 111 -14.43 -50.99 3.15
N TYR A 112 -13.91 -50.19 4.08
CA TYR A 112 -14.41 -48.88 4.48
C TYR A 112 -13.25 -47.94 4.82
N PRO A 113 -13.44 -46.61 4.75
CA PRO A 113 -12.39 -45.67 5.15
C PRO A 113 -12.33 -45.61 6.68
N PHE A 114 -11.16 -45.88 7.27
CA PHE A 114 -10.92 -45.63 8.71
C PHE A 114 -11.05 -44.13 9.01
N ASP A 115 -11.41 -43.73 10.24
CA ASP A 115 -11.78 -42.34 10.55
C ASP A 115 -10.72 -41.29 10.13
N THR A 116 -9.43 -41.63 10.26
CA THR A 116 -8.31 -40.77 9.85
C THR A 116 -8.08 -40.80 8.34
N LEU A 117 -8.12 -41.98 7.71
CA LEU A 117 -7.92 -42.14 6.26
C LEU A 117 -9.08 -41.54 5.46
N GLY A 118 -10.32 -41.71 5.93
CA GLY A 118 -11.48 -41.09 5.34
C GLY A 118 -11.34 -39.57 5.26
N LEU A 119 -10.87 -38.92 6.34
CA LEU A 119 -10.62 -37.49 6.32
C LEU A 119 -9.73 -37.07 5.15
N ILE A 120 -8.59 -37.76 4.97
CA ILE A 120 -7.59 -37.46 3.94
C ILE A 120 -8.18 -37.69 2.54
N ASP A 121 -8.86 -38.82 2.35
CA ASP A 121 -9.47 -39.22 1.09
C ASP A 121 -10.54 -38.23 0.62
N TYR A 122 -11.34 -37.70 1.54
CA TYR A 122 -12.34 -36.68 1.23
C TYR A 122 -11.72 -35.30 0.98
N CYS A 123 -10.64 -34.96 1.68
CA CYS A 123 -9.87 -33.75 1.39
C CYS A 123 -9.27 -33.78 -0.02
N MET A 124 -8.78 -34.95 -0.45
CA MET A 124 -8.27 -35.17 -1.81
C MET A 124 -9.36 -34.95 -2.87
N LEU A 125 -10.58 -35.44 -2.67
CA LEU A 125 -11.68 -35.19 -3.63
C LEU A 125 -12.01 -33.70 -3.77
N ILE A 126 -11.99 -32.94 -2.66
CA ILE A 126 -12.17 -31.49 -2.68
C ILE A 126 -11.01 -30.82 -3.43
N TYR A 127 -9.77 -31.25 -3.17
CA TYR A 127 -8.58 -30.74 -3.86
C TYR A 127 -8.64 -30.98 -5.37
N LEU A 128 -9.18 -32.11 -5.80
CA LEU A 128 -9.35 -32.47 -7.21
C LEU A 128 -10.59 -31.83 -7.89
N ASP A 129 -11.40 -31.08 -7.14
CA ASP A 129 -12.69 -30.49 -7.57
C ASP A 129 -13.73 -31.54 -8.02
N HIS A 130 -13.77 -32.68 -7.33
CA HIS A 130 -14.72 -33.74 -7.65
C HIS A 130 -16.14 -33.37 -7.15
N PRO A 131 -17.21 -33.59 -7.95
CA PRO A 131 -18.57 -33.13 -7.63
C PRO A 131 -19.22 -33.85 -6.43
N SER A 132 -18.77 -35.07 -6.11
CA SER A 132 -19.30 -35.87 -5.01
C SER A 132 -18.22 -36.26 -4.02
N ILE A 133 -18.58 -36.29 -2.74
CA ILE A 133 -17.71 -36.59 -1.61
C ILE A 133 -18.21 -37.90 -1.00
N GLY A 134 -17.78 -39.02 -1.58
CA GLY A 134 -18.20 -40.36 -1.17
C GLY A 134 -17.08 -41.39 -1.34
N TRP A 135 -17.00 -42.36 -0.45
CA TRP A 135 -15.94 -43.39 -0.47
C TRP A 135 -15.87 -44.17 -1.79
N LYS A 136 -17.02 -44.42 -2.41
CA LYS A 136 -17.08 -45.04 -3.74
C LYS A 136 -16.36 -44.18 -4.79
N ASP A 137 -16.53 -42.87 -4.70
CA ASP A 137 -15.95 -41.92 -5.66
C ASP A 137 -14.45 -41.75 -5.42
N VAL A 138 -14.01 -41.72 -4.15
CA VAL A 138 -12.59 -41.78 -3.77
C VAL A 138 -11.91 -42.97 -4.45
N ARG A 139 -12.48 -44.17 -4.27
CA ARG A 139 -11.92 -45.39 -4.87
C ARG A 139 -11.93 -45.37 -6.39
N ALA A 140 -12.94 -44.75 -7.00
CA ALA A 140 -13.02 -44.61 -8.44
C ALA A 140 -11.94 -43.68 -8.98
N VAL A 141 -11.68 -42.55 -8.30
CA VAL A 141 -10.59 -41.63 -8.65
C VAL A 141 -9.23 -42.31 -8.51
N MET A 142 -9.00 -43.05 -7.44
CA MET A 142 -7.75 -43.82 -7.25
C MET A 142 -7.59 -45.01 -8.20
N ALA A 143 -8.67 -45.43 -8.87
CA ALA A 143 -8.61 -46.50 -9.85
C ALA A 143 -8.08 -46.06 -11.21
N ASP A 144 -8.05 -44.75 -11.47
CA ASP A 144 -7.50 -44.21 -12.71
C ASP A 144 -6.00 -44.51 -12.78
N MET A 145 -5.54 -45.11 -13.88
CA MET A 145 -4.13 -45.38 -14.14
C MET A 145 -3.29 -44.09 -14.16
N LYS A 146 -3.92 -42.95 -14.47
CA LYS A 146 -3.28 -41.63 -14.48
C LYS A 146 -3.37 -40.91 -13.13
N PHE A 147 -4.03 -41.48 -12.12
CA PHE A 147 -4.25 -40.82 -10.82
C PHE A 147 -2.96 -40.26 -10.21
N ILE A 148 -1.93 -41.09 -10.06
CA ILE A 148 -0.65 -40.68 -9.46
C ILE A 148 0.02 -39.60 -10.31
N THR A 149 0.03 -39.76 -11.63
CA THR A 149 0.60 -38.77 -12.55
C THR A 149 -0.13 -37.43 -12.41
N ASN A 150 -1.46 -37.45 -12.45
CA ASN A 150 -2.30 -36.27 -12.32
C ASN A 150 -2.11 -35.58 -10.96
N LEU A 151 -1.93 -36.35 -9.88
CA LEU A 151 -1.66 -35.81 -8.55
C LEU A 151 -0.30 -35.09 -8.49
N LYS A 152 0.74 -35.68 -9.09
CA LYS A 152 2.10 -35.11 -9.15
C LYS A 152 2.19 -33.87 -10.03
N THR A 153 1.50 -33.87 -11.16
CA THR A 153 1.59 -32.77 -12.15
C THR A 153 0.53 -31.70 -11.95
N ARG A 154 -0.31 -31.80 -10.92
CA ARG A 154 -1.36 -30.81 -10.66
C ARG A 154 -0.73 -29.51 -10.18
N ASP A 155 -1.10 -28.43 -10.83
CA ASP A 155 -0.72 -27.08 -10.44
C ASP A 155 -1.46 -26.66 -9.14
N PRO A 156 -0.74 -26.37 -8.05
CA PRO A 156 -1.33 -25.87 -6.80
C PRO A 156 -2.10 -24.57 -6.97
N ASP A 157 -1.75 -23.73 -7.95
CA ASP A 157 -2.39 -22.43 -8.17
C ASP A 157 -3.80 -22.54 -8.77
N LEU A 158 -4.14 -23.71 -9.33
CA LEU A 158 -5.50 -24.02 -9.77
C LEU A 158 -6.46 -24.29 -8.59
N PHE A 159 -5.97 -24.33 -7.36
CA PHE A 159 -6.81 -24.53 -6.17
C PHE A 159 -7.63 -23.27 -5.87
N THR A 160 -8.94 -23.36 -6.09
CA THR A 160 -9.84 -22.21 -6.00
C THR A 160 -10.19 -21.85 -4.55
N SER A 161 -10.52 -20.58 -4.32
CA SER A 161 -11.01 -20.09 -3.02
C SER A 161 -12.24 -20.87 -2.51
N LYS A 162 -13.13 -21.31 -3.42
CA LYS A 162 -14.28 -22.15 -3.08
C LYS A 162 -13.85 -23.48 -2.48
N GLN A 163 -12.89 -24.16 -3.11
CA GLN A 163 -12.35 -25.42 -2.58
C GLN A 163 -11.64 -25.20 -1.24
N ALA A 164 -10.90 -24.10 -1.08
CA ALA A 164 -10.26 -23.74 0.19
C ALA A 164 -11.28 -23.59 1.33
N VAL A 165 -12.41 -22.91 1.06
CA VAL A 165 -13.49 -22.74 2.04
C VAL A 165 -14.14 -24.08 2.37
N GLN A 166 -14.46 -24.90 1.35
CA GLN A 166 -15.04 -26.24 1.55
C GLN A 166 -14.11 -27.13 2.38
N LEU A 167 -12.82 -27.15 2.08
CA LEU A 167 -11.80 -27.90 2.81
C LEU A 167 -11.71 -27.45 4.27
N LYS A 168 -11.67 -26.14 4.53
CA LYS A 168 -11.67 -25.58 5.90
C LYS A 168 -12.90 -25.99 6.70
N ILE A 169 -14.09 -25.94 6.09
CA ILE A 169 -15.34 -26.38 6.72
C ILE A 169 -15.28 -27.88 7.05
N TYR A 170 -14.82 -28.68 6.10
CA TYR A 170 -14.71 -30.13 6.25
C TYR A 170 -13.72 -30.51 7.36
N LEU A 171 -12.52 -29.94 7.36
CA LEU A 171 -11.51 -30.14 8.40
C LEU A 171 -12.04 -29.72 9.77
N LYS A 172 -12.68 -28.55 9.89
CA LYS A 172 -13.25 -28.06 11.16
C LYS A 172 -14.35 -28.97 11.70
N LYS A 173 -15.19 -29.53 10.82
CA LYS A 173 -16.27 -30.45 11.20
C LYS A 173 -15.73 -31.76 11.77
N ASN A 174 -14.65 -32.27 11.18
CA ASN A 174 -14.11 -33.58 11.54
C ASN A 174 -13.00 -33.53 12.61
N ARG A 175 -12.38 -32.36 12.85
CA ARG A 175 -11.43 -32.12 13.97
C ARG A 175 -12.03 -32.38 15.36
N ARG A 176 -13.36 -32.49 15.48
CA ARG A 176 -14.07 -32.76 16.76
C ARG A 176 -14.37 -34.24 17.00
N LYS A 177 -14.08 -35.12 16.03
CA LYS A 177 -14.39 -36.55 16.09
C LYS A 177 -13.17 -37.44 16.35
N THR A 178 -11.98 -36.91 16.16
CA THR A 178 -10.70 -37.40 16.70
C THR A 178 -10.47 -36.77 18.07
#